data_AF-A0A399EDL0-F1
#
_entry.id   AF-A0A399EDL0-F1
#
_cell.length_a   1.000
_cell.length_b   1.000
_cell.length_c   1.000
_cell.angle_alpha   90.00
_cell.angle_beta   90.00
_cell.angle_gamma   90.00
#
_symmetry.space_group_name_H-M   'P 1'
#
loop_
_entity.id
_entity.type
_entity.pdbx_description
1 polymer ?
#
loop_
_entity_poly.entity_id
_entity_poly.type
_entity_poly.pdbx_seq_one_letter_code
_entity_poly.pdbx_strand_id
1 'polypeptide(L)'
;MALSPRVEALLAIVDAQEARLERAEQSPQFAHFLAASDGAEQIIAQIREGWQTFRNTAPYLSDPEVIESYAQSFEQIDASLEQLEQVLAQIRANRILN
;
A
#
# COMPACT_ATOMS: atom_id res chain seq x y z
N MET A 1 8.58 5.26 -25.82
CA MET A 1 8.81 6.51 -25.06
C MET A 1 9.39 6.10 -23.72
N ALA A 2 10.41 6.82 -23.23
CA ALA A 2 10.91 6.61 -21.88
C ALA A 2 9.94 7.27 -20.88
N LEU A 3 9.76 6.68 -19.70
CA LEU A 3 8.97 7.28 -18.63
C LEU A 3 9.69 8.53 -18.10
N SER A 4 8.93 9.44 -17.49
CA SER A 4 9.56 10.52 -16.74
C SER A 4 10.17 9.96 -15.45
N PRO A 5 11.31 10.51 -14.96
CA PRO A 5 11.93 10.04 -13.71
C PRO A 5 11.00 10.08 -12.50
N ARG A 6 10.04 11.02 -12.49
CA ARG A 6 9.03 11.13 -11.42
C ARG A 6 8.05 9.96 -11.47
N VAL A 7 7.59 9.56 -12.65
CA VAL A 7 6.70 8.40 -12.81
C VAL A 7 7.43 7.10 -12.48
N GLU A 8 8.71 6.97 -12.87
CA GLU A 8 9.54 5.82 -12.47
C GLU A 8 9.70 5.71 -10.95
N ALA A 9 9.93 6.83 -10.27
CA ALA A 9 10.02 6.86 -8.81
C ALA A 9 8.70 6.44 -8.15
N LEU A 10 7.56 6.89 -8.67
CA LEU A 10 6.25 6.50 -8.16
C LEU A 10 5.95 5.01 -8.40
N LEU A 11 6.36 4.44 -9.54
CA LEU A 11 6.27 3.00 -9.77
C LEU A 11 7.08 2.20 -8.74
N ALA A 12 8.31 2.63 -8.46
CA ALA A 12 9.14 2.01 -7.44
C ALA A 12 8.53 2.09 -6.03
N ILE A 13 7.84 3.20 -5.71
CA ILE A 13 7.07 3.33 -4.46
C ILE A 13 5.94 2.31 -4.42
N VAL A 14 5.15 2.20 -5.49
CA VAL A 14 4.06 1.22 -5.56
C VAL A 14 4.58 -0.21 -5.39
N ASP A 15 5.67 -0.57 -6.04
CA ASP A 15 6.28 -1.91 -5.90
C ASP A 15 6.76 -2.18 -4.47
N ALA A 16 7.34 -1.17 -3.81
CA ALA A 16 7.76 -1.28 -2.41
C ALA A 16 6.56 -1.43 -1.46
N GLN A 17 5.49 -0.67 -1.69
CA GLN A 17 4.27 -0.73 -0.88
C GLN A 17 3.55 -2.07 -1.04
N GLU A 18 3.45 -2.59 -2.27
CA GLU A 18 2.86 -3.90 -2.53
C GLU A 18 3.66 -4.99 -1.82
N ALA A 19 4.99 -4.97 -1.90
CA ALA A 19 5.83 -5.94 -1.20
C ALA A 19 5.69 -5.87 0.34
N ARG A 20 5.49 -4.67 0.90
CA ARG A 20 5.19 -4.50 2.33
C ARG A 20 3.86 -5.13 2.71
N LEU A 21 2.82 -4.87 1.92
CA LEU A 21 1.49 -5.43 2.14
C LEU A 21 1.48 -6.96 2.01
N GLU A 22 2.13 -7.51 0.98
CA GLU A 22 2.25 -8.96 0.80
C GLU A 22 2.99 -9.63 1.96
N ARG A 23 4.05 -8.99 2.49
CA ARG A 23 4.74 -9.47 3.69
C ARG A 23 3.83 -9.44 4.91
N ALA A 24 3.03 -8.39 5.06
CA ALA A 24 2.04 -8.30 6.13
C ALA A 24 1.00 -9.42 6.02
N GLU A 25 0.48 -9.68 4.82
CA GLU A 25 -0.50 -10.73 4.52
C GLU A 25 0.01 -12.15 4.86
N GLN A 26 1.31 -12.40 4.73
CA GLN A 26 1.94 -13.66 5.11
C GLN A 26 2.00 -13.88 6.65
N SER A 27 1.70 -12.84 7.44
CA SER A 27 1.72 -12.94 8.89
C SER A 27 0.43 -13.58 9.44
N PRO A 28 0.51 -14.51 10.41
CA PRO A 28 -0.66 -15.00 11.14
C PRO A 28 -1.45 -13.89 11.84
N GLN A 29 -0.82 -12.76 12.18
CA GLN A 29 -1.49 -11.63 12.82
C GLN A 29 -2.42 -10.91 11.84
N PHE A 30 -2.17 -10.98 10.54
CA PHE A 30 -2.96 -10.30 9.54
C PHE A 30 -4.37 -10.84 9.42
N ALA A 31 -4.53 -12.17 9.45
CA ALA A 31 -5.85 -12.79 9.51
C ALA A 31 -6.66 -12.34 10.75
N HIS A 32 -5.99 -12.12 11.88
CA HIS A 32 -6.64 -11.61 13.10
C HIS A 32 -7.02 -10.14 12.95
N PHE A 33 -6.16 -9.34 12.31
CA PHE A 33 -6.45 -7.96 11.97
C PHE A 33 -7.68 -7.85 11.06
N LEU A 34 -7.74 -8.64 9.97
CA LEU A 34 -8.88 -8.66 9.06
C LEU A 34 -10.18 -9.06 9.76
N ALA A 35 -10.14 -10.12 10.57
CA ALA A 35 -11.32 -10.58 11.32
C ALA A 35 -11.81 -9.57 12.37
N ALA A 36 -10.93 -8.69 12.86
CA ALA A 36 -11.25 -7.67 13.86
C ALA A 36 -11.58 -6.29 13.24
N SER A 37 -11.33 -6.10 11.94
CA SER A 37 -11.43 -4.81 11.26
C SER A 37 -12.45 -4.90 10.13
N ASP A 38 -13.69 -4.49 10.40
CA ASP A 38 -14.73 -4.42 9.38
C ASP A 38 -14.30 -3.50 8.23
N GLY A 39 -14.34 -4.03 7.00
CA GLY A 39 -14.00 -3.29 5.78
C GLY A 39 -12.51 -3.24 5.42
N ALA A 40 -11.61 -3.83 6.22
CA ALA A 40 -10.18 -3.86 5.91
C ALA A 40 -9.89 -4.52 4.55
N GLU A 41 -10.58 -5.62 4.22
CA GLU A 41 -10.45 -6.29 2.92
C GLU A 41 -10.85 -5.38 1.75
N GLN A 42 -11.91 -4.59 1.90
CA GLN A 42 -12.35 -3.63 0.87
C GLN A 42 -11.33 -2.52 0.68
N ILE A 43 -10.75 -2.00 1.77
CA ILE A 43 -9.71 -0.97 1.70
C ILE A 43 -8.48 -1.52 0.96
N ILE A 44 -8.03 -2.74 1.30
CA ILE A 44 -6.90 -3.39 0.62
C ILE A 44 -7.19 -3.59 -0.87
N ALA A 45 -8.41 -4.02 -1.21
CA ALA A 45 -8.82 -4.17 -2.60
C ALA A 45 -8.77 -2.83 -3.37
N GLN A 46 -9.26 -1.74 -2.76
CA GLN A 46 -9.20 -0.39 -3.35
C GLN A 46 -7.76 0.10 -3.54
N ILE A 47 -6.86 -0.17 -2.60
CA ILE A 47 -5.44 0.17 -2.71
C ILE A 47 -4.82 -0.56 -3.91
N ARG A 48 -5.06 -1.88 -4.04
CA ARG A 48 -4.56 -2.69 -5.15
C ARG A 48 -5.11 -2.22 -6.50
N GLU A 49 -6.39 -1.87 -6.56
CA GLU A 49 -7.01 -1.29 -7.76
C GLU A 49 -6.36 0.05 -8.13
N GLY A 50 -6.08 0.91 -7.15
CA GLY A 50 -5.38 2.17 -7.33
C GLY A 50 -3.97 1.99 -7.91
N TRP A 51 -3.19 1.06 -7.35
CA TRP A 51 -1.87 0.70 -7.87
C TRP A 51 -1.92 0.17 -9.30
N GLN A 52 -2.87 -0.71 -9.60
CA GLN A 52 -3.03 -1.26 -10.95
C GLN A 52 -3.46 -0.18 -11.95
N THR A 53 -4.37 0.71 -11.55
CA THR A 53 -4.78 1.85 -12.36
C THR A 53 -3.59 2.74 -12.67
N PHE A 54 -2.77 3.07 -11.67
CA PHE A 54 -1.55 3.86 -11.88
C PHE A 54 -0.56 3.17 -12.83
N ARG A 55 -0.30 1.87 -12.67
CA ARG A 55 0.58 1.11 -13.58
C ARG A 55 0.10 1.14 -15.03
N ASN A 56 -1.21 1.07 -15.25
CA ASN A 56 -1.81 1.11 -16.58
C ASN A 56 -1.71 2.51 -17.21
N THR A 57 -1.78 3.57 -16.41
CA THR A 57 -1.73 4.96 -16.90
C THR A 57 -0.32 5.52 -16.97
N ALA A 58 0.62 5.02 -16.18
CA ALA A 58 2.01 5.47 -16.08
C ALA A 58 2.72 5.66 -17.44
N PRO A 59 2.60 4.75 -18.44
CA PRO A 59 3.23 4.93 -19.76
C PRO A 59 2.77 6.17 -20.54
N TYR A 60 1.58 6.68 -20.21
CA TYR A 60 0.94 7.81 -20.87
C TYR A 60 0.86 9.05 -19.97
N LEU A 61 1.28 8.92 -18.71
CA LEU A 61 1.15 9.97 -17.71
C LEU A 61 2.20 11.05 -17.92
N SER A 62 1.72 12.24 -18.25
CA SER A 62 2.56 13.41 -18.53
C SER A 62 2.11 14.69 -17.82
N ASP A 63 0.88 14.69 -17.28
CA ASP A 63 0.33 15.81 -16.54
C ASP A 63 0.93 15.88 -15.13
N PRO A 64 1.67 16.96 -14.78
CA PRO A 64 2.28 17.12 -13.47
C PRO A 64 1.28 17.14 -12.32
N GLU A 65 0.09 17.69 -12.50
CA GLU A 65 -0.92 17.76 -11.43
C GLU A 65 -1.46 16.37 -11.11
N VAL A 66 -1.67 15.55 -12.14
CA VAL A 66 -2.10 14.15 -11.98
C VAL A 66 -0.99 13.31 -11.34
N ILE A 67 0.27 13.51 -11.76
CA ILE A 67 1.43 12.85 -11.15
C ILE A 67 1.53 13.17 -9.65
N GLU A 68 1.30 14.43 -9.27
CA GLU A 68 1.38 14.86 -7.88
C GLU A 68 0.21 14.32 -7.04
N SER A 69 -0.99 14.22 -7.62
CA SER A 69 -2.14 13.57 -6.97
C SER A 69 -1.85 12.09 -6.65
N TYR A 70 -1.20 11.36 -7.56
CA TYR A 70 -0.73 10.00 -7.28
C TYR A 70 0.34 9.96 -6.19
N ALA A 71 1.29 10.90 -6.21
CA ALA A 71 2.31 10.99 -5.17
C ALA A 71 1.70 11.14 -3.77
N GLN A 72 0.75 12.07 -3.61
CA GLN A 72 0.03 12.27 -2.33
C GLN A 72 -0.78 11.03 -1.91
N SER A 73 -1.43 10.38 -2.88
CA SER A 73 -2.17 9.14 -2.60
C SER A 73 -1.23 8.03 -2.10
N PHE A 74 -0.05 7.88 -2.70
CA PHE A 74 0.93 6.89 -2.26
C PHE A 74 1.56 7.25 -0.92
N GLU A 75 1.79 8.52 -0.59
CA GLU A 75 2.23 8.92 0.76
C GLU A 75 1.21 8.52 1.84
N GLN A 76 -0.09 8.69 1.58
CA GLN A 76 -1.15 8.27 2.51
C GLN A 76 -1.20 6.75 2.68
N ILE A 77 -1.01 6.00 1.59
CA ILE A 77 -0.93 4.54 1.63
C ILE A 77 0.30 4.10 2.42
N ASP A 78 1.45 4.77 2.27
CA ASP A 78 2.67 4.43 2.99
C ASP A 78 2.50 4.57 4.51
N ALA A 79 1.90 5.69 4.94
CA ALA A 79 1.57 5.92 6.35
C ALA A 79 0.58 4.89 6.89
N SER A 80 -0.41 4.48 6.08
CA SER A 80 -1.38 3.46 6.46
C SER A 80 -0.73 2.08 6.62
N LEU A 81 0.23 1.74 5.74
CA LEU A 81 1.01 0.51 5.85
C LEU A 81 1.92 0.49 7.08
N GLU A 82 2.51 1.64 7.45
CA GLU A 82 3.28 1.75 8.68
C GLU A 82 2.41 1.50 9.92
N GLN A 83 1.21 2.08 9.96
CA GLN A 83 0.25 1.84 11.04
C GLN A 83 -0.19 0.37 11.11
N LEU A 84 -0.45 -0.25 9.95
CA LEU A 84 -0.76 -1.68 9.88
C LEU A 84 0.38 -2.52 10.49
N GLU A 85 1.63 -2.28 10.09
CA GLU A 85 2.80 -3.00 10.61
C GLU A 85 2.92 -2.85 12.14
N GLN A 86 2.65 -1.66 12.68
CA GLN A 86 2.63 -1.42 14.13
C GLN A 86 1.50 -2.21 14.82
N VAL A 87 0.29 -2.23 14.27
CA VAL A 87 -0.83 -3.00 14.81
C VAL A 87 -0.52 -4.50 14.81
N LEU A 88 0.04 -5.03 13.72
CA LEU A 88 0.42 -6.44 13.64
C LEU A 88 1.50 -6.80 14.67
N ALA A 89 2.47 -5.91 14.89
CA ALA A 89 3.49 -6.09 15.92
C ALA A 89 2.87 -6.09 17.33
N GLN A 90 1.92 -5.22 17.61
CA GLN A 90 1.21 -5.17 18.90
C GLN A 90 0.39 -6.44 19.15
N ILE A 91 -0.35 -6.94 18.14
CA ILE A 91 -1.09 -8.21 18.23
C ILE A 91 -0.13 -9.36 18.56
N ARG A 92 1.03 -9.39 17.91
CA ARG A 92 2.07 -10.40 18.20
C ARG A 92 2.56 -10.30 19.64
N ALA A 93 2.87 -9.10 20.13
CA ALA A 93 3.37 -8.89 21.48
C ALA A 93 2.34 -9.30 22.56
N ASN A 94 1.07 -8.94 22.37
CA ASN A 94 -0.01 -9.29 23.30
C ASN A 94 -0.30 -10.81 23.36
N ARG A 95 0.05 -11.55 22.31
CA ARG A 95 -0.06 -13.02 22.28
C ARG A 95 1.07 -13.76 22.99
N ILE A 96 2.20 -13.12 23.23
CA ILE A 96 3.34 -13.74 23.93
C ILE A 96 3.16 -13.63 25.46
N LEU A 97 2.33 -12.70 25.92
CA LEU A 97 2.11 -12.40 27.33
C LEU A 97 0.88 -13.10 27.95
N ASN A 98 0.07 -13.79 27.15
CA ASN A 98 -1.07 -14.62 27.59
C ASN A 98 -0.78 -16.11 27.32
#